data_AF-A0A8S9GTJ6-F1
#
_entry.id   AF-A0A8S9GTJ6-F1
#
_cell.length_a   1.000
_cell.length_b   1.000
_cell.length_c   1.000
_cell.angle_alpha   90.00
_cell.angle_beta   90.00
_cell.angle_gamma   90.00
#
_symmetry.space_group_name_H-M   'P 1'
#
loop_
_entity.id
_entity.type
_entity.pdbx_description
1 polymer ?
#
loop_
_entity_poly.entity_id
_entity_poly.type
_entity_poly.pdbx_seq_one_letter_code
_entity_poly.pdbx_strand_id
1 'polypeptide(L)' 'MNAERGMSKQCWCGEPSDNFTSGSATNPGRLYYCCAKGYHKRHLFKWVDECLVEEVEDIKSVMA' A
#
# COMPACT_ATOMS: atom_id res chain seq x y z
N MET A 1 7.22 -2.42 11.75
CA MET A 1 5.92 -3.10 11.62
C MET A 1 5.76 -3.43 10.16
N ASN A 2 5.83 -4.72 9.86
CA ASN A 2 5.89 -5.27 8.51
C ASN A 2 4.70 -4.74 7.72
N ALA A 3 4.96 -4.17 6.54
CA ALA A 3 3.90 -4.02 5.57
C ALA A 3 3.52 -5.45 5.16
N GLU A 4 2.32 -5.88 5.54
CA GLU A 4 1.77 -7.16 5.09
C GLU A 4 1.84 -7.22 3.55
N ARG A 5 2.08 -8.41 3.01
CA ARG A 5 2.11 -8.66 1.56
C ARG A 5 0.73 -8.37 0.96
N GLY A 6 0.68 -7.81 -0.24
CA GLY A 6 -0.52 -7.31 -0.91
C GLY A 6 -1.05 -5.98 -0.35
N MET A 7 -2.26 -5.61 -0.75
CA MET A 7 -2.98 -4.44 -0.27
C MET A 7 -3.64 -4.69 1.10
N SER A 8 -3.20 -3.95 2.11
CA SER A 8 -3.95 -3.88 3.37
C SER A 8 -5.20 -3.02 3.21
N LYS A 9 -6.36 -3.56 3.57
CA LYS A 9 -7.65 -2.84 3.50
C LYS A 9 -7.87 -1.88 4.67
N GLN A 10 -7.13 -2.05 5.76
CA GLN A 10 -7.32 -1.31 7.00
C GLN A 10 -5.98 -1.03 7.69
N CYS A 11 -5.77 0.20 8.15
CA CYS A 11 -4.63 0.54 8.99
C CYS A 11 -4.84 -0.03 10.41
N TRP A 12 -3.76 -0.35 11.14
CA TRP A 12 -3.82 -0.80 12.54
C TRP A 12 -4.58 0.14 13.49
N CYS A 13 -4.81 1.40 13.10
CA CYS A 13 -5.60 2.37 13.86
C CYS A 13 -7.12 2.23 13.66
N GLY A 14 -7.58 1.26 12.86
CA GLY A 14 -8.99 0.98 12.57
C GLY A 14 -9.54 1.68 11.31
N GLU A 15 -8.84 2.68 10.78
CA GLU A 15 -9.27 3.42 9.59
C GLU A 15 -9.01 2.65 8.29
N PRO A 16 -9.82 2.87 7.25
CA PRO A 16 -9.60 2.25 5.95
C PRO A 16 -8.29 2.70 5.32
N SER A 17 -7.76 1.85 4.44
CA SER A 17 -6.71 2.21 3.51
C SER A 17 -7.32 2.81 2.25
N ASP A 18 -6.76 3.91 1.76
CA ASP A 18 -7.13 4.55 0.50
C ASP A 18 -5.88 4.80 -0.36
N ASN A 19 -6.07 5.08 -1.65
CA ASN A 19 -4.97 5.39 -2.56
C ASN A 19 -4.75 6.91 -2.68
N PHE A 20 -3.49 7.30 -2.81
CA PHE A 20 -3.07 8.69 -2.91
C PHE A 20 -1.97 8.84 -3.95
N THR A 21 -1.86 10.04 -4.52
CA THR A 21 -0.80 10.39 -5.45
C THR A 21 0.34 11.10 -4.72
N SER A 22 1.57 10.59 -4.84
CA SER A 22 2.74 11.19 -4.23
C SER A 22 3.07 12.55 -4.87
N GLY A 23 3.06 13.60 -4.04
CA GLY A 23 3.59 14.92 -4.38
C GLY A 23 5.08 15.10 -4.07
N SER A 24 5.79 14.03 -3.68
CA SER A 24 7.21 14.13 -3.31
C SER A 24 8.09 14.42 -4.53
N ALA A 25 9.19 15.16 -4.32
CA ALA A 25 10.16 15.43 -5.39
C ALA A 25 10.85 14.17 -5.91
N THR A 26 11.02 13.15 -5.06
CA THR A 26 11.72 11.91 -5.41
C THR A 26 10.83 10.91 -6.14
N ASN A 27 9.53 10.87 -5.83
CA ASN A 27 8.57 9.95 -6.45
C ASN A 27 7.32 10.71 -6.92
N PRO A 28 7.43 11.73 -7.77
CA PRO A 28 6.29 12.54 -8.18
C PRO A 28 5.29 11.69 -8.98
N GLY A 29 4.00 11.78 -8.66
CA GLY A 29 2.93 11.06 -9.36
C GLY A 29 2.78 9.59 -9.01
N ARG A 30 3.71 8.98 -8.25
CA ARG A 30 3.60 7.55 -7.87
C ARG A 30 2.45 7.34 -6.88
N LEU A 31 1.66 6.29 -7.10
CA LEU A 31 0.52 5.96 -6.25
C LEU A 31 0.94 5.14 -5.02
N TYR A 32 0.39 5.47 -3.86
CA TYR A 32 0.58 4.73 -2.62
C TYR A 32 -0.74 4.49 -1.89
N TYR A 33 -0.83 3.37 -1.19
CA TYR A 33 -1.86 3.10 -0.19
C TYR A 33 -1.48 3.75 1.14
N CYS A 34 -2.44 4.40 1.79
CA CYS A 34 -2.25 5.01 3.09
C CYS A 34 -3.53 4.97 3.92
N CYS A 35 -3.36 5.09 5.24
CA CYS A 35 -4.47 5.33 6.16
C CYS A 35 -5.29 6.56 5.74
N ALA A 36 -6.62 6.47 5.78
CA ALA A 36 -7.52 7.58 5.44
C ALA A 36 -7.35 8.83 6.33
N LYS A 37 -6.76 8.68 7.53
CA LYS A 37 -6.32 9.82 8.37
C LYS A 37 -5.11 10.57 7.80
N GLY A 38 -4.52 10.10 6.70
CA GLY A 38 -3.37 10.67 6.03
C GLY A 38 -2.05 10.05 6.43
N TYR A 39 -0.98 10.57 5.81
CA TYR A 39 0.38 10.08 6.00
C TYR A 39 0.95 10.48 7.37
N HIS A 40 1.30 9.47 8.16
CA HIS A 40 2.00 9.61 9.42
C HIS A 40 2.99 8.45 9.55
N LYS A 41 4.20 8.70 10.09
CA LYS A 41 5.29 7.70 10.17
C LYS A 41 4.91 6.37 10.84
N ARG A 42 3.85 6.37 11.66
CA ARG A 42 3.36 5.18 12.35
C ARG A 42 2.19 4.51 11.63
N HIS A 43 1.57 5.13 10.64
CA HIS A 43 0.42 4.60 9.93
C HIS A 43 0.83 3.79 8.69
N LEU A 44 -0.16 3.08 8.14
CA LEU A 44 -0.02 2.32 6.90
C LEU A 44 0.53 3.21 5.78
N PHE A 45 1.56 2.71 5.10
CA PHE A 45 2.10 3.25 3.87
C PHE A 45 2.66 2.10 3.04
N LYS A 46 2.28 2.00 1.77
CA LYS A 46 2.87 1.06 0.82
C LYS A 46 2.64 1.50 -0.61
N TRP A 47 3.58 1.24 -1.51
CA TRP A 47 3.43 1.58 -2.91
C TRP A 47 2.44 0.66 -3.63
N VAL A 48 1.57 1.22 -4.48
CA VAL A 48 0.52 0.46 -5.17
C VAL A 48 1.11 -0.58 -6.10
N ASP A 49 2.16 -0.21 -6.84
CA ASP A 49 2.85 -1.10 -7.78
C ASP A 49 3.53 -2.29 -7.08
N GLU A 50 4.09 -2.08 -5.89
CA GLU A 50 4.65 -3.17 -5.09
C GLU A 50 3.56 -4.15 -4.62
N CYS A 51 2.42 -3.64 -4.13
CA CYS A 51 1.29 -4.50 -3.76
C CYS A 51 0.78 -5.33 -4.94
N LEU A 52 0.62 -4.72 -6.12
CA LEU A 52 0.10 -5.40 -7.30
C LEU A 52 1.03 -6.52 -7.76
N VAL A 53 2.35 -6.30 -7.73
CA VAL A 53 3.33 -7.34 -8.07
C VAL A 53 3.20 -8.53 -7.13
N GLU A 54 3.14 -8.29 -5.83
CA GLU A 54 2.98 -9.34 -4.83
C GLU A 54 1.69 -10.14 -5.02
N GLU A 55 0.56 -9.46 -5.25
CA GLU A 55 -0.73 -10.11 -5.51
C GLU A 55 -0.71 -10.96 -6.78
N VAL A 56 -0.07 -10.48 -7.85
CA VAL A 56 0.10 -11.23 -9.10
C VAL A 56 1.00 -12.46 -8.91
N GLU A 57 2.07 -12.35 -8.12
CA GLU A 57 2.92 -13.49 -7.76
C GLU A 57 2.15 -14.54 -6.96
N ASP A 58 1.31 -14.10 -6.01
CA ASP A 58 0.48 -15.01 -5.21
C ASP A 58 -0.56 -15.71 -6.10
N ILE A 59 -1.19 -14.99 -7.03
CA ILE A 59 -2.10 -15.58 -8.02
C ILE A 59 -1.36 -16.61 -8.89
N LYS A 60 -0.16 -16.29 -9.39
CA LYS A 60 0.66 -17.23 -10.16
C LYS A 60 0.99 -18.49 -9.36
N SER A 61 1.30 -18.35 -8.07
CA SER A 61 1.62 -19.49 -7.21
C SER A 61 0.44 -20.43 -6.98
N VAL A 62 -0.79 -19.96 -7.08
CA VAL A 62 -2.00 -20.79 -6.94
C VAL A 62 -2.40 -21.46 -8.26
N MET A 63 -1.93 -20.93 -9.40
CA MET A 63 -2.24 -21.47 -10.74
C MET A 63 -1.17 -22.43 -11.29
N ALA A 64 -0.04 -22.56 -10.61
CA ALA A 64 1.06 -23.46 -10.97
C ALA A 64 0.85 -24.86 -10.37
#